data_AF-A0A4Y6S072-F1
#
_entry.id   AF-A0A4Y6S072-F1
#
_cell.length_a   1.000
_cell.length_b   1.000
_cell.length_c   1.000
_cell.angle_alpha   90.00
_cell.angle_beta   90.00
_cell.angle_gamma   90.00
#
_symmetry.space_group_name_H-M   'P 1'
#
loop_
_entity.id
_entity.type
_entity.pdbx_description
1 polymer ?
#
loop_
_entity_poly.entity_id
_entity_poly.type
_entity_poly.pdbx_seq_one_letter_code
_entity_poly.pdbx_strand_id
1 'polypeptide(L)' 'MNLRDTMITLIMLLALAGMSVLLFNIPVGIETKKFGAIVFGAILVFGIINIGLVFLDRLQNRQ' A
#
# COMPACT_ATOMS: atom_id res chain seq x y z
N MET A 1 9.78 -2.55 16.49
CA MET A 1 9.48 -2.61 15.04
C MET A 1 9.85 -1.26 14.46
N ASN A 2 10.61 -1.24 13.37
CA ASN A 2 11.01 0.02 12.74
C ASN A 2 9.79 0.65 12.06
N LEU A 3 9.68 1.98 12.01
CA LEU A 3 8.49 2.67 11.48
C LEU A 3 8.17 2.21 10.04
N ARG A 4 9.24 2.03 9.25
CA ARG A 4 9.20 1.50 7.89
C ARG A 4 8.61 0.09 7.81
N ASP A 5 9.00 -0.82 8.70
CA ASP A 5 8.49 -2.19 8.72
C ASP A 5 7.01 -2.23 9.09
N THR A 6 6.60 -1.38 10.05
CA THR A 6 5.20 -1.22 10.43
C THR A 6 4.36 -0.69 9.26
N MET A 7 4.86 0.30 8.52
CA MET A 7 4.16 0.83 7.34
C MET A 7 4.02 -0.24 6.24
N ILE A 8 5.09 -0.96 5.93
CA ILE A 8 5.05 -2.03 4.92
C ILE A 8 4.03 -3.12 5.32
N THR A 9 4.03 -3.50 6.60
CA THR A 9 3.09 -4.49 7.14
C THR A 9 1.64 -4.01 7.02
N LEU A 10 1.36 -2.75 7.34
CA LEU A 10 0.04 -2.13 7.18
C LEU A 10 -0.43 -2.12 5.71
N ILE A 11 0.46 -1.74 4.78
CA ILE A 11 0.15 -1.72 3.35
C ILE A 11 -0.19 -3.13 2.85
N MET A 12 0.59 -4.13 3.26
CA MET A 12 0.35 -5.54 2.92
C MET A 12 -1.00 -6.03 3.45
N LEU A 13 -1.35 -5.68 4.69
CA LEU A 13 -2.65 -6.04 5.29
C LEU A 13 -3.83 -5.37 4.57
N LEU A 14 -3.71 -4.09 4.22
CA LEU A 14 -4.73 -3.36 3.46
C LEU A 14 -4.90 -3.95 2.05
N ALA A 15 -3.81 -4.32 1.39
CA ALA A 15 -3.84 -4.97 0.09
C ALA A 15 -4.53 -6.35 0.16
N LEU A 16 -4.24 -7.14 1.20
CA LEU A 16 -4.85 -8.44 1.43
C LEU A 16 -6.36 -8.33 1.69
N ALA A 17 -6.77 -7.35 2.51
CA ALA A 17 -8.18 -7.06 2.75
C ALA A 17 -8.89 -6.62 1.46
N GLY A 18 -8.27 -5.73 0.68
CA GLY A 18 -8.79 -5.30 -0.62
C GLY A 18 -8.95 -6.46 -1.61
N MET A 19 -7.96 -7.36 -1.70
CA MET A 19 -8.05 -8.57 -2.51
C MET A 19 -9.20 -9.47 -2.07
N SER A 20 -9.41 -9.64 -0.76
CA SER A 20 -10.51 -10.46 -0.24
C SER A 20 -11.88 -9.90 -0.63
N VAL A 21 -12.05 -8.57 -0.53
CA VAL A 21 -13.27 -7.89 -0.97
C VAL A 21 -13.55 -8.11 -2.47
N LEU A 22 -12.50 -8.02 -3.30
CA LEU A 22 -12.61 -8.26 -4.74
C LEU A 22 -12.91 -9.73 -5.07
N LEU A 23 -12.22 -10.67 -4.40
CA LEU A 23 -12.32 -12.11 -4.66
C LEU A 23 -13.70 -12.66 -4.29
N PHE A 24 -14.24 -12.23 -3.14
CA PHE A 24 -15.55 -12.66 -2.66
C PHE A 24 -16.69 -11.73 -3.13
N ASN A 25 -16.38 -10.74 -3.97
CA ASN A 25 -17.30 -9.74 -4.50
C ASN A 25 -18.20 -9.14 -3.40
N ILE A 26 -17.58 -8.81 -2.25
CA ILE A 26 -18.29 -8.35 -1.07
C ILE A 26 -18.96 -7.01 -1.41
N PRO A 27 -20.28 -6.86 -1.19
CA PRO A 27 -21.00 -5.64 -1.53
C PRO A 27 -20.61 -4.51 -0.55
N VAL A 28 -19.52 -3.81 -0.87
CA VAL A 28 -19.01 -2.64 -0.12
C VAL A 28 -19.70 -1.34 -0.53
N GLY A 29 -20.79 -1.41 -1.31
CA GLY A 29 -21.53 -0.24 -1.81
C GLY A 29 -20.83 0.52 -2.94
N ILE A 30 -19.71 0.00 -3.44
CA ILE A 30 -18.93 0.59 -4.53
C ILE A 30 -18.74 -0.47 -5.61
N GLU A 31 -18.83 -0.07 -6.87
CA GLU A 31 -18.56 -0.93 -8.03
C GLU A 31 -17.15 -1.55 -7.93
N THR A 32 -17.04 -2.87 -8.09
CA THR A 32 -15.80 -3.66 -7.89
C THR A 32 -14.61 -3.09 -8.67
N LYS A 33 -14.86 -2.59 -9.89
CA LYS A 33 -13.85 -1.95 -10.74
C LYS A 33 -13.29 -0.66 -10.12
N LYS A 34 -14.16 0.18 -9.54
CA LYS A 34 -13.77 1.43 -8.88
C LYS A 34 -13.04 1.15 -7.57
N PHE A 35 -13.52 0.17 -6.80
CA PHE A 35 -12.86 -0.25 -5.57
C PHE A 35 -11.43 -0.76 -5.85
N GLY A 36 -11.26 -1.63 -6.85
CA GLY A 36 -9.93 -2.11 -7.26
C GLY A 36 -8.99 -0.98 -7.69
N ALA A 37 -9.49 0.01 -8.44
CA ALA A 37 -8.71 1.18 -8.84
C ALA A 37 -8.27 2.04 -7.62
N ILE A 38 -9.15 2.23 -6.63
CA ILE A 38 -8.83 2.98 -5.40
C ILE A 38 -7.75 2.24 -4.59
N VAL A 39 -7.92 0.93 -4.38
CA VAL A 39 -6.96 0.10 -3.64
C VAL A 39 -5.61 0.08 -4.34
N PHE A 40 -5.60 -0.09 -5.67
CA PHE A 40 -4.38 -0.04 -6.46
C PHE A 40 -3.69 1.33 -6.36
N GLY A 41 -4.44 2.42 -6.49
CA GLY A 41 -3.91 3.77 -6.35
C GLY A 41 -3.29 4.02 -4.98
N ALA A 42 -3.94 3.57 -3.90
CA ALA A 42 -3.42 3.69 -2.54
C ALA A 42 -2.07 2.96 -2.38
N ILE A 43 -1.98 1.70 -2.85
CA ILE A 43 -0.73 0.91 -2.81
C ILE A 43 0.39 1.62 -3.59
N LEU A 44 0.07 2.19 -4.75
CA LEU A 44 1.06 2.84 -5.61
C LEU A 44 1.64 4.11 -4.95
N VAL A 45 0.81 4.92 -4.30
CA VAL A 45 1.27 6.09 -3.51
C VAL A 45 2.21 5.66 -2.40
N PHE A 46 1.87 4.61 -1.66
CA PHE A 46 2.73 4.08 -0.61
C PHE A 46 4.05 3.52 -1.15
N GLY A 47 4.03 2.87 -2.32
CA GLY A 47 5.23 2.40 -3.00
C GLY A 47 6.20 3.54 -3.32
N ILE A 48 5.68 4.66 -3.85
CA ILE A 48 6.47 5.87 -4.15
C ILE A 48 7.08 6.44 -2.87
N ILE A 49 6.30 6.57 -1.80
CA ILE A 49 6.79 7.09 -0.51
C ILE A 49 7.91 6.20 0.05
N ASN A 50 7.73 4.87 0.02
CA ASN A 50 8.74 3.93 0.50
C ASN A 50 10.05 4.02 -0.31
N ILE A 51 9.95 4.12 -1.65
CA ILE A 51 11.13 4.32 -2.51
C ILE A 51 11.82 5.64 -2.18
N GLY A 52 11.06 6.72 -1.99
CA GLY A 52 11.60 8.03 -1.62
C GLY A 52 12.35 7.99 -0.29
N LEU A 53 11.77 7.36 0.74
CA LEU A 53 12.42 7.17 2.04
C LEU A 53 13.72 6.37 1.91
N VAL A 54 13.72 5.28 1.15
CA VAL A 54 14.92 4.48 0.90
C VAL A 54 16.00 5.28 0.16
N PHE A 55 15.59 6.11 -0.80
CA PHE A 55 16.52 6.94 -1.56
C PHE A 55 17.15 8.03 -0.68
N LEU A 56 16.36 8.67 0.18
CA LEU A 56 16.85 9.64 1.16
C LEU A 56 17.80 9.00 2.18
N ASP A 57 17.46 7.83 2.73
CA ASP A 57 18.34 7.07 3.64
C ASP A 57 19.69 6.72 2.98
N ARG A 58 19.69 6.39 1.68
CA ARG A 58 20.91 6.11 0.92
C ARG A 58 21.77 7.35 0.68
N LEU A 59 21.15 8.51 0.52
CA LEU A 59 21.85 9.79 0.40
C LEU A 59 22.45 10.21 1.73
N GLN A 60 21.73 10.04 2.83
CA GLN A 60 22.15 10.43 4.17
C GLN A 60 23.28 9.53 4.71
N ASN A 61 23.24 8.21 4.47
CA ASN A 61 24.29 7.27 4.90
C ASN A 61 25.55 7.25 4.02
N ARG A 62 25.66 8.15 3.02
CA ARG A 62 26.87 8.31 2.20
C ARG A 62 27.78 9.45 2.67
N GLN A 63 27.40 10.19 3.71
CA GLN A 63 28.27 11.11 4.46
C GLN A 63 28.73 10.45 5.75
#